data_AF-A0A3S1FMB0-F1
#
_entry.id   AF-A0A3S1FMB0-F1
#
_cell.length_a   1.000
_cell.length_b   1.000
_cell.length_c   1.000
_cell.angle_alpha   90.00
_cell.angle_beta   90.00
_cell.angle_gamma   90.00
#
_symmetry.space_group_name_H-M   'P 1'
#
loop_
_entity.id
_entity.type
_entity.pdbx_description
1 polymer ?
#
loop_
_entity_poly.entity_id
_entity_poly.type
_entity_poly.pdbx_seq_one_letter_code
_entity_poly.pdbx_strand_id
1 'polypeptide(L)'
;MADDSFELFDLRVEAVIPEGKPIYCGAKEGDYFELKGEMLSMPAGQGFSIYSLAAVLPLLAAKQRPTHPNDWMTSDAEIACPDPNCASRLRIVRMAKRRFSHAETTAVPLPKEDDLR
;
A
#
# COMPACT_ATOMS: atom_id res chain seq x y z
N MET A 1 21.73 -22.92 -7.26
CA MET A 1 21.55 -21.58 -6.67
C MET A 1 20.58 -21.73 -5.51
N ALA A 2 20.83 -21.06 -4.39
CA ALA A 2 19.86 -21.04 -3.29
C ALA A 2 18.56 -20.37 -3.78
N ASP A 3 17.41 -20.76 -3.25
CA ASP A 3 16.15 -20.06 -3.51
C ASP A 3 16.26 -18.65 -2.90
N ASP A 4 16.31 -17.63 -3.75
CA ASP A 4 16.44 -16.23 -3.36
C ASP A 4 15.09 -15.49 -3.44
N SER A 5 14.00 -16.24 -3.45
CA SER A 5 12.68 -15.67 -3.63
C SER A 5 12.06 -15.15 -2.34
N PHE A 6 11.16 -14.18 -2.52
CA PHE A 6 10.27 -13.70 -1.47
C PHE A 6 8.90 -13.34 -2.03
N GLU A 7 7.91 -13.12 -1.16
CA GLU A 7 6.56 -12.74 -1.55
C GLU A 7 6.16 -11.40 -0.96
N LEU A 8 5.46 -10.60 -1.76
CA LEU A 8 4.74 -9.41 -1.31
C LEU A 8 3.27 -9.51 -1.75
N PHE A 9 2.38 -8.90 -0.98
CA PHE A 9 1.01 -8.65 -1.45
C PHE A 9 1.02 -7.52 -2.47
N ASP A 10 0.33 -7.71 -3.60
CA ASP A 10 -0.16 -6.57 -4.37
C ASP A 10 -1.26 -5.88 -3.51
N LEU A 11 -1.40 -4.56 -3.64
CA LEU A 11 -2.39 -3.79 -2.88
C LEU A 11 -3.37 -3.11 -3.82
N ARG A 12 -4.62 -2.99 -3.37
CA ARG A 12 -5.57 -1.99 -3.87
C ARG A 12 -5.84 -1.00 -2.75
N VAL A 13 -5.84 0.28 -3.06
CA VAL A 13 -6.22 1.34 -2.13
C VAL A 13 -7.49 2.00 -2.66
N GLU A 14 -8.55 1.94 -1.87
CA GLU A 14 -9.90 2.36 -2.25
C GLU A 14 -10.28 3.63 -1.47
N ALA A 15 -10.91 4.58 -2.15
CA ALA A 15 -11.53 5.72 -1.49
C ALA A 15 -12.79 5.28 -0.74
N VAL A 16 -12.83 5.58 0.56
CA VAL A 16 -14.02 5.40 1.39
C VAL A 16 -14.66 6.77 1.56
N ILE A 17 -15.90 6.89 1.09
CA ILE A 17 -16.67 8.13 1.12
C ILE A 17 -17.86 7.95 2.07
N PRO A 18 -17.80 8.52 3.29
CA PRO A 18 -18.92 8.44 4.22
C PRO A 18 -20.14 9.23 3.70
N GLU A 19 -21.32 8.61 3.76
CA GLU A 19 -22.57 9.22 3.32
C GLU A 19 -22.88 10.51 4.09
N GLY A 20 -23.32 11.55 3.37
CA GLY A 20 -23.75 12.82 3.96
C GLY A 20 -22.64 13.63 4.65
N LYS A 21 -21.36 13.24 4.49
CA LYS A 21 -20.22 13.97 5.05
C LYS A 21 -19.47 14.78 3.98
N PRO A 22 -18.86 15.92 4.36
CA PRO A 22 -18.13 16.74 3.42
C PRO A 22 -16.85 16.06 2.93
N ILE A 23 -16.57 16.22 1.63
CA ILE A 23 -15.36 15.71 0.95
C ILE A 23 -14.71 16.87 0.20
N TYR A 24 -13.48 17.23 0.58
CA TYR A 24 -12.75 18.38 0.02
C TYR A 24 -11.55 17.96 -0.82
N CYS A 25 -11.09 16.70 -0.72
CA CYS A 25 -9.94 16.19 -1.45
C CYS A 25 -10.25 15.76 -2.90
N GLY A 26 -11.52 15.84 -3.31
CA GLY A 26 -11.97 15.44 -4.64
C GLY A 26 -12.15 13.93 -4.85
N ALA A 27 -11.91 13.11 -3.82
CA ALA A 27 -12.16 11.67 -3.88
C ALA A 27 -13.66 11.36 -4.05
N LYS A 28 -13.95 10.32 -4.82
CA LYS A 28 -15.31 9.86 -5.14
C LYS A 28 -15.45 8.38 -4.80
N GLU A 29 -16.70 7.96 -4.63
CA GLU A 29 -16.99 6.55 -4.44
C GLU A 29 -16.55 5.77 -5.69
N GLY A 30 -15.87 4.65 -5.47
CA GLY A 30 -15.29 3.84 -6.54
C GLY A 30 -13.90 4.28 -7.01
N ASP A 31 -13.36 5.42 -6.57
CA ASP A 31 -11.97 5.76 -6.87
C ASP A 31 -11.01 4.78 -6.20
N TYR A 32 -10.03 4.28 -6.95
CA TYR A 32 -8.98 3.40 -6.40
C TYR A 32 -7.66 3.52 -7.15
N PHE A 33 -6.58 3.09 -6.52
CA PHE A 33 -5.33 2.80 -7.20
C PHE A 33 -4.80 1.43 -6.79
N GLU A 34 -4.00 0.83 -7.66
CA GLU A 34 -3.37 -0.47 -7.41
C GLU A 34 -1.85 -0.29 -7.31
N LEU A 35 -1.24 -0.97 -6.34
CA LEU A 35 0.20 -1.12 -6.22
C LEU A 35 0.54 -2.58 -6.51
N LYS A 36 1.10 -2.84 -7.68
CA LYS A 36 1.52 -4.18 -8.10
C LYS A 36 3.04 -4.24 -8.12
N GLY A 37 3.62 -5.02 -7.21
CA GLY A 37 5.02 -4.84 -6.83
C GLY A 37 5.30 -3.40 -6.41
N GLU A 38 6.16 -2.69 -7.13
CA GLU A 38 6.51 -1.29 -6.86
C GLU A 38 5.76 -0.28 -7.73
N MET A 39 4.92 -0.76 -8.66
CA MET A 39 4.24 0.09 -9.65
C MET A 39 2.85 0.49 -9.16
N LEU A 40 2.70 1.78 -8.88
CA LEU A 40 1.40 2.40 -8.61
C LEU A 40 0.71 2.75 -9.92
N SER A 41 -0.55 2.36 -10.07
CA SER A 41 -1.37 2.65 -11.24
C SER A 41 -2.81 3.00 -10.87
N MET A 42 -3.43 3.85 -11.67
CA MET A 42 -4.81 4.31 -11.52
C MET A 42 -5.59 4.00 -12.81
N PRO A 43 -6.92 3.85 -12.74
CA PRO A 43 -7.76 3.84 -13.93
C PRO A 43 -7.54 5.09 -14.80
N ALA A 44 -7.65 4.93 -16.12
CA ALA A 44 -7.45 6.03 -17.05
C ALA A 44 -8.44 7.18 -16.76
N GLY A 45 -7.92 8.41 -16.67
CA GLY A 45 -8.72 9.60 -16.38
C GLY A 45 -9.08 9.80 -14.90
N GLN A 46 -8.72 8.88 -14.01
CA GLN A 46 -8.89 9.07 -12.58
C GLN A 46 -7.70 9.84 -11.99
N GLY A 47 -7.99 10.84 -11.17
CA GLY A 47 -7.00 11.55 -10.37
C GLY A 47 -7.11 11.16 -8.90
N PHE A 48 -6.00 11.25 -8.17
CA PHE A 48 -6.01 11.25 -6.71
C PHE A 48 -5.35 12.53 -6.20
N SER A 49 -5.88 13.07 -5.10
CA SER A 49 -5.23 14.17 -4.40
C SER A 49 -3.82 13.75 -3.97
N ILE A 50 -2.82 14.55 -4.33
CA ILE A 50 -1.44 14.33 -3.90
C ILE A 50 -1.30 14.35 -2.37
N TYR A 51 -2.18 15.07 -1.67
CA TYR A 51 -2.19 15.13 -0.21
C TYR A 51 -2.74 13.82 0.37
N SER A 52 -3.80 13.26 -0.21
CA SER A 52 -4.31 11.95 0.18
C SER A 52 -3.28 10.84 -0.10
N LEU A 53 -2.56 10.91 -1.23
CA LEU A 53 -1.46 10.00 -1.52
C LEU A 53 -0.34 10.13 -0.48
N ALA A 54 0.09 11.35 -0.14
CA ALA A 54 1.11 11.58 0.87
C ALA A 54 0.77 10.97 2.24
N ALA A 55 -0.52 10.92 2.60
CA ALA A 55 -0.96 10.29 3.85
C ALA A 55 -0.84 8.75 3.83
N VAL A 56 -1.11 8.10 2.70
CA VAL A 56 -1.14 6.62 2.62
C VAL A 56 0.19 6.00 2.18
N LEU A 57 0.96 6.68 1.32
CA LEU A 57 2.20 6.17 0.73
C LEU A 57 3.20 5.61 1.77
N PRO A 58 3.44 6.26 2.93
CA PRO A 58 4.39 5.77 3.92
C PRO A 58 4.06 4.38 4.49
N LEU A 59 2.80 3.94 4.37
CA LEU A 59 2.32 2.71 4.97
C LEU A 59 2.31 1.53 3.99
N LEU A 60 2.38 1.79 2.68
CA LEU A 60 2.17 0.76 1.66
C LEU A 60 3.23 -0.34 1.71
N ALA A 61 4.51 0.00 1.84
CA ALA A 61 5.57 -0.99 1.89
C ALA A 61 5.42 -1.96 3.08
N ALA A 62 5.02 -1.46 4.24
CA ALA A 62 4.72 -2.32 5.40
C ALA A 62 3.48 -3.20 5.13
N LYS A 63 2.44 -2.63 4.52
CA LYS A 63 1.20 -3.36 4.18
C LYS A 63 1.40 -4.44 3.12
N GLN A 64 2.38 -4.32 2.23
CA GLN A 64 2.75 -5.37 1.28
C GLN A 64 3.39 -6.60 1.94
N ARG A 65 3.98 -6.43 3.14
CA ARG A 65 4.69 -7.52 3.83
C ARG A 65 3.74 -8.31 4.73
N PRO A 66 4.05 -9.58 5.02
CA PRO A 66 3.49 -10.26 6.17
C PRO A 66 3.79 -9.44 7.44
N THR A 67 2.78 -9.21 8.25
CA THR A 67 2.85 -8.45 9.50
C THR A 67 2.40 -9.34 10.65
N HIS A 68 2.85 -9.06 11.87
CA HIS A 68 2.50 -9.87 13.03
C HIS A 68 1.01 -9.70 13.38
N PRO A 69 0.26 -10.78 13.71
CA PRO A 69 -1.19 -10.69 13.93
C PRO A 69 -1.61 -9.75 15.07
N ASN A 70 -0.73 -9.54 16.06
CA ASN A 70 -0.97 -8.63 17.19
C ASN A 70 -0.48 -7.19 16.97
N ASP A 71 0.06 -6.87 15.78
CA ASP A 71 0.45 -5.51 15.42
C ASP A 71 -0.75 -4.79 14.78
N TRP A 72 -0.99 -3.53 15.17
CA TRP A 72 -2.02 -2.68 14.58
C TRP A 72 -1.81 -2.50 13.07
N MET A 73 -0.55 -2.59 12.59
CA MET A 73 -0.23 -2.60 11.16
C MET A 73 -0.89 -3.75 10.41
N THR A 74 -1.33 -4.82 11.09
CA THR A 74 -2.08 -5.92 10.47
C THR A 74 -3.57 -5.59 10.36
N SER A 75 -4.19 -5.05 11.42
CA SER A 75 -5.64 -4.82 11.49
C SER A 75 -6.09 -3.53 10.84
N ASP A 76 -5.37 -2.43 11.05
CA ASP A 76 -5.86 -1.08 10.78
C ASP A 76 -5.59 -0.71 9.33
N ALA A 77 -6.61 -0.76 8.47
CA ALA A 77 -6.46 -0.61 7.03
C ALA A 77 -6.89 0.76 6.48
N GLU A 78 -7.50 1.62 7.29
CA GLU A 78 -8.10 2.88 6.84
C GLU A 78 -7.31 4.10 7.30
N ILE A 79 -6.87 4.90 6.33
CA ILE A 79 -6.06 6.09 6.54
C ILE A 79 -6.92 7.33 6.29
N ALA A 80 -6.97 8.24 7.25
CA ALA A 80 -7.76 9.46 7.13
C ALA A 80 -7.16 10.42 6.08
N CYS A 81 -8.02 11.21 5.45
CA CYS A 81 -7.58 12.38 4.70
C CYS A 81 -6.77 13.31 5.60
N PRO A 82 -5.67 13.92 5.11
CA PRO A 82 -4.87 14.84 5.93
C PRO A 82 -5.60 16.16 6.25
N ASP A 83 -6.64 16.52 5.49
CA ASP A 83 -7.53 17.62 5.88
C ASP A 83 -8.51 17.14 6.96
N PRO A 84 -8.45 17.67 8.19
CA PRO A 84 -9.29 17.23 9.30
C PRO A 84 -10.80 17.46 9.06
N ASN A 85 -11.17 18.33 8.12
CA ASN A 85 -12.57 18.58 7.79
C ASN A 85 -13.07 17.73 6.61
N CYS A 86 -12.17 17.00 5.94
CA CYS A 86 -12.53 16.08 4.88
C CYS A 86 -12.78 14.68 5.46
N ALA A 87 -14.00 14.17 5.31
CA ALA A 87 -14.38 12.89 5.92
C ALA A 87 -13.88 11.65 5.15
N SER A 88 -13.31 11.82 3.96
CA SER A 88 -12.82 10.69 3.16
C SER A 88 -11.71 9.90 3.88
N ARG A 89 -11.65 8.60 3.61
CA ARG A 89 -10.54 7.74 4.02
C ARG A 89 -10.01 6.96 2.83
N LEU A 90 -8.83 6.37 2.99
CA LEU A 90 -8.26 5.43 2.04
C LEU A 90 -8.13 4.07 2.71
N ARG A 91 -8.77 3.04 2.15
CA ARG A 91 -8.72 1.68 2.66
C ARG A 91 -7.72 0.85 1.87
N ILE A 92 -6.74 0.29 2.56
CA ILE A 92 -5.73 -0.59 1.97
C ILE A 92 -6.22 -2.04 2.01
N VAL A 93 -6.30 -2.67 0.85
CA VAL A 93 -6.74 -4.06 0.68
C VAL A 93 -5.57 -4.87 0.13
N ARG A 94 -5.14 -5.90 0.87
CA ARG A 94 -4.18 -6.90 0.37
C ARG A 94 -4.87 -7.75 -0.69
N MET A 95 -4.24 -7.87 -1.85
CA MET A 95 -4.68 -8.72 -2.95
C MET A 95 -3.90 -10.04 -2.95
N ALA A 96 -3.73 -10.67 -4.11
CA ALA A 96 -2.90 -11.85 -4.26
C ALA A 96 -1.44 -11.55 -3.92
N LYS A 97 -0.73 -12.59 -3.47
CA LYS A 97 0.73 -12.54 -3.34
C LYS A 97 1.39 -12.63 -4.70
N ARG A 98 2.50 -11.92 -4.84
CA ARG A 98 3.41 -11.96 -5.98
C ARG A 98 4.76 -12.44 -5.49
N ARG A 99 5.35 -13.39 -6.22
CA ARG A 99 6.70 -13.89 -5.97
C ARG A 99 7.71 -13.01 -6.70
N PHE A 100 8.83 -12.73 -6.04
CA PHE A 100 9.97 -11.96 -6.54
C PHE A 100 11.25 -12.79 -6.35
N SER A 101 12.30 -12.44 -7.10
CA SER A 101 13.68 -12.86 -6.82
C SER A 101 14.47 -11.68 -6.24
N HIS A 102 15.29 -11.93 -5.22
CA HIS A 102 16.17 -10.92 -4.64
C HIS A 102 17.08 -10.29 -5.69
N ALA A 103 17.74 -11.13 -6.52
CA ALA A 103 18.66 -10.66 -7.56
C ALA A 103 17.99 -9.77 -8.63
N GLU A 104 16.68 -9.89 -8.83
CA GLU A 104 15.92 -9.04 -9.76
C GLU A 104 15.54 -7.68 -9.16
N THR A 105 15.59 -7.53 -7.83
CA THR A 105 15.10 -6.33 -7.12
C THR A 105 16.22 -5.48 -6.51
N THR A 106 17.45 -5.99 -6.45
CA THR A 106 18.58 -5.25 -5.94
C THR A 106 19.92 -5.80 -6.44
N ALA A 107 20.90 -4.91 -6.59
CA ALA A 107 22.28 -5.29 -6.89
C ALA A 107 23.07 -5.71 -5.63
N VAL A 108 22.52 -5.49 -4.44
CA VAL A 108 23.17 -5.87 -3.16
C VAL A 108 23.02 -7.38 -2.99
N PRO A 109 24.11 -8.16 -2.81
CA PRO A 109 24.00 -9.59 -2.61
C PRO A 109 23.31 -9.93 -1.28
N LEU A 110 22.74 -11.13 -1.19
CA LEU A 110 22.24 -11.64 0.09
C LEU A 110 23.38 -11.66 1.13
N PRO A 111 23.11 -11.30 2.40
CA PRO A 111 24.08 -11.44 3.48
C PRO A 111 24.57 -12.88 3.58
N LYS A 112 25.84 -13.08 3.94
CA LYS A 112 26.32 -14.42 4.28
C LYS A 112 25.76 -14.80 5.66
N GLU A 113 25.58 -16.08 5.94
CA GLU A 113 25.05 -16.54 7.23
C GLU A 113 25.86 -16.01 8.43
N ASP A 114 27.17 -15.83 8.28
CA ASP A 114 28.05 -15.28 9.32
C ASP A 114 27.82 -13.79 9.59
N ASP A 115 27.22 -13.04 8.65
CA ASP A 115 26.96 -11.59 8.75
C ASP A 115 25.63 -11.28 9.48
N LEU A 116 24.78 -12.29 9.73
CA LEU A 116 23.45 -12.12 10.32
C LEU A 116 23.43 -12.20 11.88
N ARG A 117 24.60 -12.16 12.52
CA ARG A 117 24.76 -12.29 13.98
C ARG A 117 24.89 -10.94 14.70
#